data_AF-A0AAD4EHW3-F1
#
_entry.id   AF-A0AAD4EHW3-F1
#
_cell.length_a   1.000
_cell.length_b   1.000
_cell.length_c   1.000
_cell.angle_alpha   90.00
_cell.angle_beta   90.00
_cell.angle_gamma   90.00
#
_symmetry.space_group_name_H-M   'P 1'
#
loop_
_entity.id
_entity.type
_entity.pdbx_description
1 polymer ?
#
loop_
_entity_poly.entity_id
_entity_poly.type
_entity_poly.pdbx_seq_one_letter_code
_entity_poly.pdbx_strand_id
1 'polypeptide(L)'
;MDSSMPLHLRHAALRAAHSAREQIASMDAIDDSTLRDMILTKLSPAILSVPCPHLGTTPVNNDPGSFFNYRRDLCYLRLVFALARNSDWHPHLLRDHHIDWCISMIPWYCNSSYCEHAFFVAGILLQTTPEQTSVISLNSVTERQWWDVMRSTWSNLPGDINNARYFKLLLVLVDRKKKYMQIASKSDLEQLTPNMNHFVERLEGHIRLKRQLGHEIQDLEQREGIFIAAKELRTTASNMLERFGQ
;
A
#
# COMPACT_ATOMS: atom_id res chain seq x y z
N MET A 1 1.62 3.06 -23.39
CA MET A 1 2.50 4.20 -23.07
C MET A 1 3.89 3.75 -23.44
N ASP A 2 4.47 4.28 -24.51
CA ASP A 2 5.79 3.85 -24.96
C ASP A 2 6.87 4.63 -24.19
N SER A 3 7.98 3.97 -23.87
CA SER A 3 9.19 4.55 -23.30
C SER A 3 9.76 5.71 -24.12
N SER A 4 9.52 5.69 -25.44
CA SER A 4 9.90 6.76 -26.38
C SER A 4 9.08 8.04 -26.20
N MET A 5 7.93 7.99 -25.51
CA MET A 5 7.08 9.15 -25.30
C MET A 5 7.70 10.13 -24.30
N PRO A 6 7.52 11.45 -24.51
CA PRO A 6 7.88 12.48 -23.54
C PRO A 6 7.32 12.17 -22.14
N LEU A 7 8.12 12.42 -21.10
CA LEU A 7 7.79 12.11 -19.71
C LEU A 7 6.45 12.73 -19.25
N HIS A 8 6.15 13.96 -19.71
CA HIS A 8 4.90 14.64 -19.36
C HIS A 8 3.67 13.94 -19.94
N LEU A 9 3.75 13.39 -21.16
CA LEU A 9 2.66 12.62 -21.76
C LEU A 9 2.47 11.28 -21.04
N ARG A 10 3.57 10.61 -20.69
CA ARG A 10 3.52 9.40 -19.86
C ARG A 10 2.87 9.64 -18.50
N HIS A 11 3.22 10.73 -17.83
CA HIS A 11 2.60 11.11 -16.57
C HIS A 11 1.11 11.48 -16.74
N ALA A 12 0.74 12.20 -17.81
CA ALA A 12 -0.66 12.48 -18.10
C ALA A 12 -1.48 11.19 -18.31
N ALA A 13 -0.92 10.23 -19.06
CA ALA A 13 -1.53 8.93 -19.29
C ALA A 13 -1.65 8.10 -17.98
N LEU A 14 -0.63 8.13 -17.12
CA LEU A 14 -0.69 7.51 -15.79
C LEU A 14 -1.81 8.11 -14.94
N ARG A 15 -1.97 9.44 -14.94
CA ARG A 15 -3.06 10.11 -14.22
C ARG A 15 -4.43 9.71 -14.75
N ALA A 16 -4.58 9.61 -16.06
CA ALA A 16 -5.82 9.13 -16.67
C ALA A 16 -6.15 7.69 -16.23
N ALA A 17 -5.16 6.79 -16.29
CA ALA A 17 -5.31 5.41 -15.81
C ALA A 17 -5.64 5.36 -14.31
N HIS A 18 -4.97 6.16 -13.48
CA HIS A 18 -5.28 6.27 -12.05
C HIS A 18 -6.71 6.76 -11.78
N SER A 19 -7.22 7.72 -12.56
CA SER A 19 -8.61 8.18 -12.45
C SER A 19 -9.61 7.08 -12.78
N ALA A 20 -9.28 6.20 -13.73
CA ALA A 20 -10.08 5.04 -14.13
C ALA A 20 -9.77 3.75 -13.35
N ARG A 21 -8.90 3.79 -12.33
CA ARG A 21 -8.29 2.60 -11.71
C ARG A 21 -9.28 1.54 -11.22
N GLU A 22 -10.44 1.95 -10.70
CA GLU A 22 -11.44 1.00 -10.19
C GLU A 22 -12.09 0.24 -11.35
N GLN A 23 -12.35 0.90 -12.47
CA GLN A 23 -12.91 0.26 -13.67
C GLN A 23 -11.89 -0.69 -14.30
N ILE A 24 -10.62 -0.29 -14.32
CA ILE A 24 -9.52 -1.13 -14.82
C ILE A 24 -9.31 -2.35 -13.89
N ALA A 25 -9.39 -2.15 -12.59
CA ALA A 25 -9.26 -3.24 -11.61
C ALA A 25 -10.44 -4.22 -11.67
N SER A 26 -11.65 -3.76 -12.03
CA SER A 26 -12.86 -4.60 -12.12
C SER A 26 -13.12 -5.18 -13.52
N MET A 27 -12.09 -5.29 -14.36
CA MET A 27 -12.22 -5.71 -15.77
C MET A 27 -12.69 -7.15 -15.99
N ASP A 28 -12.91 -7.93 -14.93
CA ASP A 28 -13.48 -9.29 -15.00
C ASP A 28 -14.88 -9.32 -15.62
N ALA A 29 -15.53 -8.16 -15.75
CA ALA A 29 -16.82 -7.96 -16.41
C ALA A 29 -16.75 -7.82 -17.94
N ILE A 30 -15.58 -7.97 -18.57
CA ILE A 30 -15.45 -7.92 -20.03
C ILE A 30 -15.59 -9.35 -20.60
N ASP A 31 -16.68 -9.60 -21.33
CA ASP A 31 -16.93 -10.89 -21.97
C ASP A 31 -15.89 -11.26 -23.04
N ASP A 32 -15.18 -10.27 -23.60
CA ASP A 32 -14.10 -10.48 -24.56
C ASP A 32 -12.77 -10.80 -23.85
N SER A 33 -12.51 -12.10 -23.72
CA SER A 33 -11.25 -12.65 -23.20
C SER A 33 -10.00 -12.18 -23.95
N THR A 34 -10.09 -11.95 -25.27
CA THR A 34 -8.93 -11.53 -26.08
C THR A 34 -8.57 -10.08 -25.80
N LEU A 35 -9.59 -9.20 -25.71
CA LEU A 35 -9.41 -7.82 -25.32
C LEU A 35 -8.85 -7.71 -23.89
N ARG A 36 -9.37 -8.53 -22.97
CA ARG A 36 -8.91 -8.60 -21.59
C ARG A 36 -7.43 -8.98 -21.50
N ASP A 37 -7.02 -10.06 -22.15
CA ASP A 37 -5.63 -10.52 -22.16
C ASP A 37 -4.69 -9.49 -22.80
N MET A 38 -5.12 -8.84 -23.88
CA MET A 38 -4.36 -7.75 -24.50
C MET A 38 -4.17 -6.60 -23.52
N ILE A 39 -5.19 -6.20 -22.76
CA ILE A 39 -5.07 -5.10 -21.80
C ILE A 39 -4.15 -5.51 -20.65
N LEU A 40 -4.33 -6.69 -20.06
CA LEU A 40 -3.46 -7.17 -18.96
C LEU A 40 -1.98 -7.24 -19.39
N THR A 41 -1.71 -7.71 -20.62
CA THR A 41 -0.34 -7.86 -21.14
C THR A 41 0.30 -6.56 -21.60
N LYS A 42 -0.47 -5.58 -22.10
CA LYS A 42 0.07 -4.32 -22.63
C LYS A 42 0.06 -3.18 -21.61
N LEU A 43 -0.95 -3.13 -20.74
CA LEU A 43 -1.13 -2.02 -19.80
C LEU A 43 -0.17 -2.11 -18.61
N SER A 44 0.02 -3.31 -18.04
CA SER A 44 0.92 -3.55 -16.92
C SER A 44 2.34 -3.00 -17.17
N PRO A 45 3.09 -3.43 -18.21
CA PRO A 45 4.44 -2.91 -18.46
C PRO A 45 4.43 -1.41 -18.84
N ALA A 46 3.37 -0.94 -19.50
CA ALA A 46 3.22 0.48 -19.82
C ALA A 46 3.10 1.36 -18.56
N ILE A 47 2.43 0.89 -17.52
CA ILE A 47 2.32 1.59 -16.24
C ILE A 47 3.69 1.71 -15.56
N LEU A 48 4.50 0.64 -15.55
CA LEU A 48 5.83 0.64 -14.93
C LEU A 48 6.83 1.58 -15.63
N SER A 49 6.67 1.78 -16.95
CA SER A 49 7.55 2.65 -17.75
C SER A 49 7.53 4.14 -17.33
N VAL A 50 6.58 4.54 -16.49
CA VAL A 50 6.39 5.94 -16.06
C VAL A 50 7.27 6.28 -14.84
N PRO A 51 7.23 5.53 -13.73
CA PRO A 51 8.16 5.75 -12.62
C PRO A 51 9.56 5.20 -12.90
N CYS A 52 9.69 4.18 -13.76
CA CYS A 52 10.96 3.54 -14.11
C CYS A 52 11.18 3.59 -15.63
N PRO A 53 11.61 4.74 -16.19
CA PRO A 53 11.77 4.88 -17.63
C PRO A 53 12.90 4.00 -18.22
N HIS A 54 13.83 3.52 -17.38
CA HIS A 54 14.99 2.72 -17.80
C HIS A 54 15.21 1.55 -16.82
N LEU A 55 14.50 0.43 -17.04
CA LEU A 55 14.79 -0.83 -16.34
C LEU A 55 16.23 -1.25 -16.66
N GLY A 56 17.10 -1.29 -15.65
CA GLY A 56 18.48 -1.83 -15.77
C GLY A 56 19.62 -0.82 -15.87
N THR A 57 19.35 0.49 -15.93
CA THR A 57 20.42 1.51 -15.81
C THR A 57 20.40 2.11 -14.41
N THR A 58 21.52 1.99 -13.69
CA THR A 58 21.75 2.75 -12.46
C THR A 58 21.68 4.24 -12.81
N PRO A 59 20.72 5.00 -12.28
CA PRO A 59 20.59 6.40 -12.66
C PRO A 59 21.80 7.18 -12.16
N VAL A 60 22.40 7.97 -13.05
CA VAL A 60 23.47 8.89 -12.70
C VAL A 60 22.86 9.94 -11.78
N ASN A 61 23.49 10.15 -10.61
CA ASN A 61 23.04 10.97 -9.47
C ASN A 61 22.67 12.44 -9.78
N ASN A 62 22.74 12.86 -11.04
CA ASN A 62 22.65 14.24 -11.50
C ASN A 62 21.45 14.53 -12.41
N ASP A 63 20.53 13.59 -12.64
CA ASP A 63 19.27 13.89 -13.36
C ASP A 63 18.15 14.23 -12.35
N PRO A 64 17.72 15.51 -12.27
CA PRO A 64 16.66 15.97 -11.38
C PRO A 64 15.29 15.30 -11.65
N GLY A 65 15.12 14.60 -12.77
CA GLY A 65 13.89 13.89 -13.14
C GLY A 65 13.84 12.41 -12.72
N SER A 66 14.92 11.83 -12.18
CA SER A 66 15.18 10.39 -12.34
C SER A 66 14.79 9.44 -11.21
N PHE A 67 14.74 9.84 -9.93
CA PHE A 67 14.60 8.82 -8.86
C PHE A 67 13.25 8.80 -8.14
N PHE A 68 12.84 9.90 -7.50
CA PHE A 68 11.59 9.93 -6.73
C PHE A 68 10.81 11.20 -7.03
N ASN A 69 9.56 11.03 -7.45
CA ASN A 69 8.61 12.12 -7.63
C ASN A 69 7.34 11.78 -6.84
N TYR A 70 7.17 12.45 -5.70
CA TYR A 70 6.08 12.21 -4.76
C TYR A 70 4.72 12.01 -5.44
N ARG A 71 4.30 12.97 -6.30
CA ARG A 71 2.96 12.94 -6.92
C ARG A 71 2.83 11.85 -7.98
N ARG A 72 3.85 11.67 -8.83
CA ARG A 72 3.87 10.64 -9.87
C ARG A 72 3.84 9.25 -9.23
N ASP A 73 4.72 9.02 -8.26
CA ASP A 73 4.91 7.70 -7.66
C ASP A 73 3.71 7.32 -6.79
N LEU A 74 3.09 8.29 -6.10
CA LEU A 74 1.83 8.06 -5.40
C LEU A 74 0.70 7.66 -6.36
N CYS A 75 0.61 8.35 -7.51
CA CYS A 75 -0.38 8.06 -8.54
C CYS A 75 -0.21 6.63 -9.08
N TYR A 76 1.05 6.24 -9.33
CA TYR A 76 1.43 4.87 -9.70
C TYR A 76 1.05 3.86 -8.60
N LEU A 77 1.44 4.09 -7.34
CA LEU A 77 1.16 3.16 -6.24
C LEU A 77 -0.33 2.98 -6.00
N ARG A 78 -1.12 4.05 -6.05
CA ARG A 78 -2.59 3.95 -5.93
C ARG A 78 -3.23 3.17 -7.06
N LEU A 79 -2.72 3.30 -8.28
CA LEU A 79 -3.16 2.50 -9.42
C LEU A 79 -2.81 1.03 -9.20
N VAL A 80 -1.54 0.70 -8.95
CA VAL A 80 -1.09 -0.69 -8.72
C VAL A 80 -1.80 -1.32 -7.54
N PHE A 81 -2.03 -0.56 -6.46
CA PHE A 81 -2.81 -1.00 -5.31
C PHE A 81 -4.24 -1.38 -5.69
N ALA A 82 -4.90 -0.59 -6.55
CA ALA A 82 -6.24 -0.92 -7.04
C ALA A 82 -6.21 -2.19 -7.90
N LEU A 83 -5.24 -2.33 -8.80
CA LEU A 83 -5.08 -3.52 -9.66
C LEU A 83 -4.84 -4.78 -8.82
N ALA A 84 -4.01 -4.69 -7.78
CA ALA A 84 -3.68 -5.80 -6.88
C ALA A 84 -4.89 -6.37 -6.11
N ARG A 85 -6.02 -5.66 -6.05
CA ARG A 85 -7.26 -6.18 -5.43
C ARG A 85 -7.92 -7.27 -6.26
N ASN A 86 -7.59 -7.36 -7.54
CA ASN A 86 -8.04 -8.38 -8.46
C ASN A 86 -6.89 -9.37 -8.73
N SER A 87 -7.12 -10.65 -8.45
CA SER A 87 -6.12 -11.71 -8.58
C SER A 87 -5.61 -11.91 -10.00
N ASP A 88 -6.40 -11.54 -11.01
CA ASP A 88 -6.02 -11.71 -12.41
C ASP A 88 -4.92 -10.73 -12.84
N TRP A 89 -4.73 -9.64 -12.08
CA TRP A 89 -3.58 -8.76 -12.24
C TRP A 89 -2.31 -9.31 -11.60
N HIS A 90 -2.38 -10.25 -10.64
CA HIS A 90 -1.22 -10.68 -9.86
C HIS A 90 -0.08 -11.26 -10.71
N PRO A 91 -0.32 -12.15 -11.69
CA PRO A 91 0.74 -12.67 -12.54
C PRO A 91 1.45 -11.57 -13.34
N HIS A 92 0.71 -10.54 -13.77
CA HIS A 92 1.24 -9.41 -14.53
C HIS A 92 2.05 -8.47 -13.64
N LEU A 93 1.54 -8.14 -12.45
CA LEU A 93 2.26 -7.31 -11.49
C LEU A 93 3.59 -7.96 -11.06
N LEU A 94 3.61 -9.28 -10.91
CA LEU A 94 4.83 -10.03 -10.59
C LEU A 94 5.77 -10.11 -11.79
N ARG A 95 5.28 -10.62 -12.93
CA ARG A 95 6.10 -10.83 -14.14
C ARG A 95 6.70 -9.54 -14.67
N ASP A 96 5.95 -8.45 -14.61
CA ASP A 96 6.37 -7.16 -15.15
C ASP A 96 7.10 -6.31 -14.07
N HIS A 97 7.56 -6.91 -12.96
CA HIS A 97 8.44 -6.31 -11.95
C HIS A 97 7.87 -5.14 -11.13
N HIS A 98 6.54 -5.03 -11.01
CA HIS A 98 5.92 -4.01 -10.16
C HIS A 98 6.25 -4.22 -8.68
N ILE A 99 6.33 -5.49 -8.24
CA ILE A 99 6.65 -5.85 -6.86
C ILE A 99 8.10 -5.50 -6.54
N ASP A 100 9.04 -5.88 -7.41
CA ASP A 100 10.46 -5.54 -7.26
C ASP A 100 10.66 -4.03 -7.17
N TRP A 101 9.95 -3.27 -8.02
CA TRP A 101 9.96 -1.81 -7.97
C TRP A 101 9.38 -1.27 -6.65
N CYS A 102 8.28 -1.81 -6.14
CA CYS A 102 7.74 -1.41 -4.84
C CYS A 102 8.75 -1.67 -3.71
N ILE A 103 9.46 -2.79 -3.74
CA ILE A 103 10.47 -3.17 -2.74
C ILE A 103 11.68 -2.24 -2.82
N SER A 104 12.19 -1.94 -4.03
CA SER A 104 13.33 -1.04 -4.21
C SER A 104 13.04 0.38 -3.71
N MET A 105 11.76 0.75 -3.63
CA MET A 105 11.34 2.06 -3.16
C MET A 105 11.16 2.18 -1.63
N ILE A 106 11.21 1.06 -0.89
CA ILE A 106 11.03 1.04 0.57
C ILE A 106 11.96 2.01 1.31
N PRO A 107 13.29 2.04 1.05
CA PRO A 107 14.20 2.94 1.75
C PRO A 107 13.85 4.43 1.58
N TRP A 108 13.24 4.79 0.46
CA TRP A 108 12.88 6.17 0.13
C TRP A 108 11.58 6.59 0.85
N TYR A 109 10.57 5.72 0.83
CA TYR A 109 9.27 6.04 1.42
C TYR A 109 9.28 5.95 2.94
N CYS A 110 10.05 5.02 3.50
CA CYS A 110 10.04 4.79 4.95
C CYS A 110 10.87 5.81 5.73
N ASN A 111 11.81 6.48 5.06
CA ASN A 111 12.62 7.57 5.64
C ASN A 111 12.00 8.96 5.43
N SER A 112 10.93 9.07 4.64
CA SER A 112 10.23 10.33 4.42
C SER A 112 9.06 10.46 5.40
N SER A 113 9.08 11.53 6.21
CA SER A 113 8.14 11.73 7.33
C SER A 113 6.68 12.05 6.93
N TYR A 114 6.33 12.06 5.64
CA TYR A 114 5.03 12.55 5.15
C TYR A 114 4.48 11.78 3.94
N CYS A 115 4.65 10.47 3.91
CA CYS A 115 4.44 9.69 2.68
C CYS A 115 3.44 8.55 2.88
N GLU A 116 2.21 8.73 2.38
CA GLU A 116 1.19 7.66 2.31
C GLU A 116 1.61 6.50 1.37
N HIS A 117 2.70 6.65 0.64
CA HIS A 117 3.32 5.61 -0.19
C HIS A 117 3.58 4.32 0.58
N ALA A 118 4.02 4.41 1.84
CA ALA A 118 4.25 3.22 2.67
C ALA A 118 2.97 2.40 2.87
N PHE A 119 1.81 3.06 3.02
CA PHE A 119 0.51 2.39 3.11
C PHE A 119 0.18 1.63 1.82
N PHE A 120 0.35 2.26 0.66
CA PHE A 120 0.06 1.61 -0.62
C PHE A 120 1.05 0.48 -0.94
N VAL A 121 2.34 0.66 -0.64
CA VAL A 121 3.34 -0.41 -0.78
C VAL A 121 2.98 -1.61 0.11
N ALA A 122 2.69 -1.38 1.39
CA ALA A 122 2.25 -2.44 2.29
C ALA A 122 1.02 -3.17 1.72
N GLY A 123 0.05 -2.41 1.22
CA GLY A 123 -1.15 -2.92 0.59
C GLY A 123 -0.90 -3.79 -0.64
N ILE A 124 -0.06 -3.34 -1.56
CA ILE A 124 0.31 -4.07 -2.78
C ILE A 124 0.99 -5.38 -2.40
N LEU A 125 1.99 -5.32 -1.52
CA LEU A 125 2.72 -6.50 -1.09
C LEU A 125 1.76 -7.52 -0.43
N LEU A 126 0.91 -7.08 0.49
CA LEU A 126 -0.03 -7.96 1.19
C LEU A 126 -1.09 -8.60 0.28
N GLN A 127 -1.51 -7.90 -0.78
CA GLN A 127 -2.56 -8.41 -1.68
C GLN A 127 -2.01 -9.34 -2.77
N THR A 128 -0.77 -9.12 -3.22
CA THR A 128 -0.16 -9.89 -4.31
C THR A 128 0.54 -11.16 -3.84
N THR A 129 0.70 -11.34 -2.53
CA THR A 129 1.28 -12.56 -1.96
C THR A 129 0.24 -13.33 -1.14
N PRO A 130 -0.40 -14.36 -1.69
CA PRO A 130 -1.19 -15.28 -0.90
C PRO A 130 -0.27 -16.08 0.03
N GLU A 131 -0.65 -16.17 1.31
CA GLU A 131 0.10 -16.89 2.37
C GLU A 131 0.34 -18.38 2.06
N GLN A 132 -0.35 -18.93 1.06
CA GLN A 132 -0.39 -20.36 0.79
C GLN A 132 0.31 -20.78 -0.52
N THR A 133 0.80 -19.87 -1.37
CA THR A 133 1.09 -20.29 -2.76
C THR A 133 2.30 -19.74 -3.50
N SER A 134 3.22 -18.95 -2.91
CA SER A 134 4.52 -18.78 -3.60
C SER A 134 5.70 -18.46 -2.69
N VAL A 135 6.71 -19.32 -2.81
CA VAL A 135 7.98 -19.32 -2.08
C VAL A 135 8.96 -18.24 -2.61
N ILE A 136 8.59 -17.41 -3.59
CA ILE A 136 9.60 -16.69 -4.40
C ILE A 136 9.55 -15.17 -4.24
N SER A 137 8.37 -14.53 -4.19
CA SER A 137 8.30 -13.05 -4.26
C SER A 137 8.42 -12.32 -2.92
N LEU A 138 8.15 -13.00 -1.80
CA LEU A 138 8.16 -12.38 -0.47
C LEU A 138 9.49 -12.57 0.26
N ASN A 139 10.28 -13.57 -0.16
CA ASN A 139 11.62 -13.81 0.36
C ASN A 139 12.61 -12.67 0.03
N SER A 140 12.29 -11.82 -0.95
CA SER A 140 13.08 -10.64 -1.27
C SER A 140 12.86 -9.47 -0.29
N VAL A 141 11.78 -9.48 0.49
CA VAL A 141 11.52 -8.48 1.54
C VAL A 141 12.02 -9.02 2.87
N THR A 142 13.11 -8.44 3.36
CA THR A 142 13.64 -8.76 4.69
C THR A 142 12.65 -8.40 5.79
N GLU A 143 12.72 -9.07 6.95
CA GLU A 143 11.90 -8.71 8.11
C GLU A 143 12.06 -7.24 8.50
N ARG A 144 13.28 -6.70 8.33
CA ARG A 144 13.57 -5.28 8.58
C ARG A 144 12.83 -4.37 7.62
N GLN A 145 12.85 -4.64 6.32
CA GLN A 145 12.08 -3.87 5.33
C GLN A 145 10.58 -3.94 5.62
N TRP A 146 10.06 -5.11 6.00
CA TRP A 146 8.68 -5.25 6.45
C TRP A 146 8.38 -4.39 7.66
N TRP A 147 9.26 -4.39 8.67
CA TRP A 147 9.11 -3.54 9.83
C TRP A 147 9.09 -2.06 9.47
N ASP A 148 10.02 -1.61 8.63
CA ASP A 148 10.14 -0.22 8.21
C ASP A 148 8.87 0.23 7.47
N VAL A 149 8.37 -0.58 6.52
CA VAL A 149 7.09 -0.33 5.83
C VAL A 149 5.96 -0.25 6.83
N MET A 150 5.79 -1.27 7.67
CA MET A 150 4.70 -1.34 8.64
C MET A 150 4.72 -0.19 9.63
N ARG A 151 5.90 0.24 10.09
CA ARG A 151 6.06 1.40 10.97
C ARG A 151 5.64 2.67 10.25
N SER A 152 6.16 2.92 9.04
CA SER A 152 5.88 4.14 8.29
C SER A 152 4.42 4.23 7.83
N THR A 153 3.76 3.09 7.57
CA THR A 153 2.33 3.02 7.26
C THR A 153 1.45 3.64 8.34
N TRP A 154 1.68 3.29 9.62
CA TRP A 154 0.84 3.78 10.73
C TRP A 154 1.06 5.27 11.03
N SER A 155 2.26 5.79 10.75
CA SER A 155 2.55 7.22 10.87
C SER A 155 1.96 8.05 9.72
N ASN A 156 1.68 7.42 8.58
CA ASN A 156 1.30 8.10 7.33
C ASN A 156 0.06 7.48 6.68
N LEU A 157 -0.96 7.19 7.48
CA LEU A 157 -2.23 6.69 6.92
C LEU A 157 -2.84 7.73 5.97
N PRO A 158 -3.39 7.32 4.81
CA PRO A 158 -4.07 8.21 3.89
C PRO A 158 -5.15 9.06 4.58
N GLY A 159 -5.33 10.31 4.13
CA GLY A 159 -6.39 11.18 4.69
C GLY A 159 -7.77 10.54 4.61
N ASP A 160 -8.04 9.81 3.53
CA ASP A 160 -9.28 9.08 3.24
C ASP A 160 -9.29 7.64 3.80
N ILE A 161 -8.44 7.29 4.77
CA ILE A 161 -8.34 5.92 5.30
C ILE A 161 -9.65 5.35 5.88
N ASN A 162 -10.63 6.22 6.17
CA ASN A 162 -11.97 5.84 6.61
C ASN A 162 -12.89 5.35 5.48
N ASN A 163 -12.39 5.30 4.25
CA ASN A 163 -13.08 4.70 3.12
C ASN A 163 -13.15 3.18 3.32
N ALA A 164 -14.35 2.62 3.19
CA ALA A 164 -14.60 1.19 3.38
C ALA A 164 -13.70 0.28 2.53
N ARG A 165 -13.22 0.79 1.38
CA ARG A 165 -12.29 0.08 0.49
C ARG A 165 -10.97 -0.33 1.15
N TYR A 166 -10.55 0.37 2.21
CA TYR A 166 -9.29 0.08 2.90
C TYR A 166 -9.47 -0.79 4.15
N PHE A 167 -10.70 -1.11 4.55
CA PHE A 167 -10.98 -1.77 5.82
C PHE A 167 -10.42 -3.19 5.93
N LYS A 168 -10.62 -3.98 4.88
CA LYS A 168 -10.03 -5.31 4.80
C LYS A 168 -8.50 -5.25 4.91
N LEU A 169 -7.88 -4.25 4.27
CA LEU A 169 -6.44 -4.07 4.35
C LEU A 169 -6.00 -3.65 5.76
N LEU A 170 -6.71 -2.73 6.41
CA LEU A 170 -6.37 -2.28 7.76
C LEU A 170 -6.35 -3.42 8.77
N LEU A 171 -7.32 -4.34 8.69
CA LEU A 171 -7.32 -5.54 9.54
C LEU A 171 -6.06 -6.39 9.31
N VAL A 172 -5.70 -6.63 8.05
CA VAL A 172 -4.48 -7.38 7.71
C VAL A 172 -3.23 -6.63 8.17
N LEU A 173 -3.17 -5.31 8.02
CA LEU A 173 -2.06 -4.49 8.50
C LEU A 173 -1.90 -4.56 10.02
N VAL A 174 -3.01 -4.57 10.77
CA VAL A 174 -2.96 -4.73 12.23
C VAL A 174 -2.35 -6.07 12.61
N ASP A 175 -2.85 -7.15 12.03
CA ASP A 175 -2.35 -8.50 12.30
C ASP A 175 -0.86 -8.65 11.94
N ARG A 176 -0.48 -8.17 10.75
CA ARG A 176 0.90 -8.17 10.28
C ARG A 176 1.82 -7.32 11.14
N LYS A 177 1.35 -6.17 11.63
CA LYS A 177 2.13 -5.34 12.54
C LYS A 177 2.45 -6.12 13.82
N LYS A 178 1.47 -6.83 14.41
CA LYS A 178 1.68 -7.66 15.61
C LYS A 178 2.80 -8.68 15.37
N LYS A 179 2.82 -9.36 14.22
CA LYS A 179 3.87 -10.34 13.85
C LYS A 179 5.29 -9.74 13.91
N TYR A 180 5.49 -8.56 13.34
CA TYR A 180 6.82 -7.94 13.25
C TYR A 180 7.19 -7.07 14.46
N MET A 181 6.30 -6.89 15.44
CA MET A 181 6.62 -6.11 16.65
C MET A 181 7.73 -6.74 17.50
N GLN A 182 7.99 -8.04 17.37
CA GLN A 182 9.07 -8.72 18.10
C GLN A 182 10.48 -8.18 17.76
N ILE A 183 10.66 -7.58 16.58
CA ILE A 183 11.93 -6.95 16.16
C ILE A 183 11.91 -5.42 16.34
N ALA A 184 10.88 -4.87 16.98
CA ALA A 184 10.75 -3.44 17.23
C ALA A 184 11.78 -2.97 18.27
N SER A 185 12.39 -1.82 18.02
CA SER A 185 13.15 -1.13 19.07
C SER A 185 12.20 -0.42 20.05
N LYS A 186 12.70 -0.08 21.25
CA LYS A 186 11.98 0.77 22.21
C LYS A 186 11.45 2.05 21.56
N SER A 187 12.31 2.76 20.82
CA SER A 187 11.95 4.00 20.14
C SER A 187 10.84 3.80 19.10
N ASP A 188 10.85 2.67 18.38
CA ASP A 188 9.78 2.39 17.43
C ASP A 188 8.43 2.17 18.14
N LEU A 189 8.41 1.51 19.31
CA LEU A 189 7.19 1.31 20.10
C LEU A 189 6.69 2.62 20.73
N GLU A 190 7.60 3.48 21.17
CA GLU A 190 7.31 4.83 21.66
C GLU A 190 6.66 5.70 20.58
N GLN A 191 7.04 5.54 19.31
CA GLN A 191 6.41 6.24 18.19
C GLN A 191 5.10 5.59 17.74
N LEU A 192 5.01 4.25 17.78
CA LEU A 192 3.82 3.52 17.35
C LEU A 192 2.62 3.83 18.27
N THR A 193 2.84 3.91 19.58
CA THR A 193 1.74 4.06 20.56
C THR A 193 0.93 5.35 20.36
N PRO A 194 1.55 6.55 20.23
CA PRO A 194 0.84 7.79 19.90
C PRO A 194 0.12 7.74 18.55
N ASN A 195 0.74 7.18 17.52
CA ASN A 195 0.13 7.06 16.19
C ASN A 195 -1.14 6.18 16.24
N MET A 196 -1.07 5.07 16.97
CA MET A 196 -2.22 4.19 17.19
C MET A 196 -3.31 4.86 18.03
N ASN A 197 -2.96 5.65 19.04
CA ASN A 197 -3.93 6.43 19.82
C ASN A 197 -4.69 7.41 18.91
N HIS A 198 -3.97 8.21 18.13
CA HIS A 198 -4.58 9.15 17.21
C HIS A 198 -5.51 8.45 16.20
N PHE A 199 -5.09 7.31 15.66
CA PHE A 199 -5.92 6.52 14.75
C PHE A 199 -7.20 5.98 15.42
N VAL A 200 -7.08 5.41 16.62
CA VAL A 200 -8.20 4.86 17.39
C VAL A 200 -9.21 5.95 17.74
N GLU A 201 -8.75 7.12 18.19
CA GLU A 201 -9.60 8.28 18.50
C GLU A 201 -10.37 8.77 17.26
N ARG A 202 -9.66 8.88 16.13
CA ARG A 202 -10.27 9.28 14.85
C ARG A 202 -11.34 8.29 14.43
N LEU A 203 -11.05 6.99 14.49
CA LEU A 203 -11.98 5.93 14.11
C LEU A 203 -13.20 5.90 15.03
N GLU A 204 -13.01 6.09 16.34
CA GLU A 204 -14.10 6.19 17.31
C GLU A 204 -15.03 7.37 17.01
N GLY A 205 -14.48 8.54 16.69
CA GLY A 205 -15.25 9.70 16.27
C GLY A 205 -16.12 9.42 15.05
N HIS A 206 -15.57 8.72 14.05
CA HIS A 206 -16.32 8.31 12.86
C HIS A 206 -17.42 7.30 13.16
N ILE A 207 -17.16 6.29 14.00
CA ILE A 207 -18.17 5.30 14.42
C ILE A 207 -19.32 6.00 15.13
N ARG A 208 -19.03 6.92 16.07
CA ARG A 208 -20.05 7.70 16.79
C ARG A 208 -20.92 8.53 15.83
N LEU A 209 -20.29 9.26 14.91
CA LEU A 209 -21.01 10.05 13.91
C LEU A 209 -21.90 9.19 13.01
N LYS A 210 -21.39 8.03 12.56
CA LYS A 210 -22.15 7.10 11.71
C LYS A 210 -23.38 6.53 12.43
N ARG A 211 -23.25 6.19 13.72
CA ARG A 211 -24.39 5.74 14.55
C ARG A 211 -25.47 6.81 14.67
N GLN A 212 -25.08 8.07 14.87
CA GLN A 212 -26.03 9.18 14.96
C GLN A 212 -26.79 9.43 13.65
N LEU A 213 -26.13 9.21 12.52
CA LEU A 213 -26.69 9.42 11.19
C LEU A 213 -27.51 8.23 10.65
N GLY A 214 -27.59 7.12 11.38
CA GLY A 214 -28.37 5.95 10.95
C GLY A 214 -27.85 5.26 9.68
N HIS A 215 -26.54 5.30 9.44
CA HIS A 215 -25.94 4.64 8.28
C HIS A 215 -25.99 3.10 8.35
N GLU A 216 -25.79 2.46 7.18
CA GLU A 216 -25.82 1.00 7.00
C GLU A 216 -25.03 0.22 8.06
N ILE A 217 -25.67 -0.81 8.62
CA ILE A 217 -25.15 -1.67 9.68
C ILE A 217 -23.83 -2.36 9.28
N GLN A 218 -23.70 -2.75 8.00
CA GLN A 218 -22.52 -3.49 7.53
C GLN A 218 -21.22 -2.66 7.51
N ASP A 219 -21.29 -1.37 7.13
CA ASP A 219 -20.13 -0.45 7.21
C ASP A 219 -19.73 -0.21 8.68
N LEU A 220 -20.71 -0.18 9.59
CA LEU A 220 -20.48 0.02 11.01
C LEU A 220 -19.76 -1.18 11.65
N GLU A 221 -20.20 -2.41 11.37
CA GLU A 221 -19.58 -3.64 11.89
C GLU A 221 -18.10 -3.74 11.48
N GLN A 222 -17.77 -3.43 10.22
CA GLN A 222 -16.38 -3.45 9.75
C GLN A 222 -15.52 -2.41 10.47
N ARG A 223 -16.04 -1.19 10.69
CA ARG A 223 -15.33 -0.15 11.43
C ARG A 223 -15.09 -0.55 12.88
N GLU A 224 -16.08 -1.17 13.52
CA GLU A 224 -15.97 -1.66 14.89
C GLU A 224 -14.92 -2.78 15.00
N GLY A 225 -14.89 -3.70 14.04
CA GLY A 225 -13.84 -4.73 13.96
C GLY A 225 -12.43 -4.13 13.89
N ILE A 226 -12.24 -3.11 13.04
CA ILE A 226 -10.94 -2.40 12.94
C ILE A 226 -10.61 -1.68 14.24
N PHE A 227 -11.59 -1.04 14.86
CA PHE A 227 -11.41 -0.33 16.13
C PHE A 227 -10.94 -1.26 17.24
N ILE A 228 -11.55 -2.44 17.36
CA ILE A 228 -11.14 -3.47 18.32
C ILE A 228 -9.72 -3.93 18.02
N ALA A 229 -9.42 -4.30 16.77
CA ALA A 229 -8.10 -4.77 16.37
C ALA A 229 -7.00 -3.72 16.62
N ALA A 230 -7.27 -2.45 16.30
CA ALA A 230 -6.35 -1.33 16.53
C ALA A 230 -6.11 -1.07 18.02
N LYS A 231 -7.15 -1.19 18.86
CA LYS A 231 -7.01 -1.12 20.32
C LYS A 231 -6.14 -2.24 20.87
N GLU A 232 -6.32 -3.47 20.40
CA GLU A 232 -5.48 -4.60 20.81
C GLU A 232 -4.02 -4.40 20.41
N LEU A 233 -3.76 -3.93 19.18
CA LEU A 233 -2.42 -3.62 18.71
C LEU A 233 -1.76 -2.55 19.59
N ARG A 234 -2.50 -1.49 19.92
CA ARG A 234 -2.04 -0.47 20.87
C ARG A 234 -1.68 -1.08 22.22
N THR A 235 -2.57 -1.84 22.83
CA THR A 235 -2.33 -2.48 24.14
C THR A 235 -1.10 -3.39 24.09
N THR A 236 -0.95 -4.17 23.00
CA THR A 236 0.22 -5.01 22.78
C THR A 236 1.50 -4.18 22.72
N ALA A 237 1.48 -3.04 22.02
CA ALA A 237 2.63 -2.14 21.92
C ALA A 237 3.01 -1.53 23.26
N SER A 238 2.02 -1.08 24.05
CA SER A 238 2.24 -0.55 25.39
C SER A 238 2.85 -1.61 26.33
N ASN A 239 2.29 -2.82 26.35
CA ASN A 239 2.81 -3.91 27.18
C ASN A 239 4.25 -4.30 26.80
N MET A 240 4.58 -4.29 25.49
CA MET A 240 5.95 -4.55 25.05
C MET A 240 6.90 -3.41 25.43
N LEU A 241 6.44 -2.16 25.39
CA LEU A 241 7.23 -1.00 25.78
C LEU A 241 7.57 -1.01 27.27
N GLU A 242 6.64 -1.42 28.14
CA GLU A 242 6.87 -1.55 29.58
C GLU A 242 8.00 -2.55 29.92
N ARG A 243 8.16 -3.60 29.11
CA ARG A 243 9.25 -4.59 29.29
C ARG A 243 10.64 -4.02 29.05
N PHE A 244 10.78 -2.87 28.39
CA PHE A 244 12.06 -2.17 28.25
C PHE A 244 12.39 -1.25 29.45
N GLY A 245 11.46 -1.08 30.40
CA GLY A 245 11.64 -0.27 31.60
C GLY A 245 11.92 -1.08 32.87
N GLN A 246 11.89 -2.42 32.78
CA GLN A 246 12.25 -3.36 33.84
C GLN A 246 13.70 -3.82 33.64
#